data_AF-A0A7D5SAK4-F1
#
_entry.id   AF-A0A7D5SAK4-F1
#
_cell.length_a   1.000
_cell.length_b   1.000
_cell.length_c   1.000
_cell.angle_alpha   90.00
_cell.angle_beta   90.00
_cell.angle_gamma   90.00
#
_symmetry.space_group_name_H-M   'P 1'
#
loop_
_entity.id
_entity.type
_entity.pdbx_description
1 polymer ?
#
loop_
_entity_poly.entity_id
_entity_poly.type
_entity_poly.pdbx_seq_one_letter_code
_entity_poly.pdbx_strand_id
1 'polypeptide(L)'
;MITDSLNPYPVSNYSAFAIHLPQNIGLNWGNYNYYFRFWHRFETDSLKDGCWLEFSSDTGHTWFRTDTISWGWPLNSFSNGWTACNLYNNDLTSTSMDTLLDGRMAWSIQWRVAIYCLVVEYGYAGKTRKKWSHKCRAVCFKSDTLPESKSGWTIQELKFGYVNVSGIDELQSANQLPVYPNPSLNGKFYFDVPQQLPTTINVYTALGTKVYQNTGQQL
;
A
#
# COMPACT_ATOMS: atom_id res chain seq x y z
N MET A 1 18.80 -13.44 -10.13
CA MET A 1 17.84 -13.68 -9.04
C MET A 1 18.19 -15.01 -8.42
N ILE A 2 18.61 -14.99 -7.16
CA ILE A 2 19.10 -16.20 -6.52
C ILE A 2 18.01 -16.73 -5.60
N THR A 3 17.45 -17.87 -6.00
CA THR A 3 16.52 -18.68 -5.18
C THR A 3 17.27 -19.73 -4.36
N ASP A 4 18.60 -19.77 -4.47
CA ASP A 4 19.48 -20.83 -3.97
C ASP A 4 20.87 -20.23 -3.61
N SER A 5 21.20 -20.14 -2.32
CA SER A 5 22.45 -19.55 -1.82
C SER A 5 23.72 -20.36 -2.12
N LEU A 6 23.64 -21.49 -2.83
CA LEU A 6 24.79 -22.35 -3.10
C LEU A 6 25.75 -21.74 -4.12
N ASN A 7 25.26 -20.90 -5.03
CA ASN A 7 26.08 -20.30 -6.10
C ASN A 7 26.05 -18.76 -6.06
N PRO A 8 27.18 -18.09 -6.37
CA PRO A 8 27.17 -16.64 -6.60
C PRO A 8 26.32 -16.23 -7.79
N TYR A 9 25.93 -14.95 -7.87
CA TYR A 9 25.21 -14.48 -9.06
C TYR A 9 26.13 -14.37 -10.27
N PRO A 10 25.59 -14.60 -11.49
CA PRO A 10 26.38 -14.45 -12.71
C PRO A 10 26.74 -12.99 -12.97
N VAL A 11 27.91 -12.76 -13.57
CA VAL A 11 28.33 -11.46 -14.11
C VAL A 11 27.44 -11.04 -15.29
N SER A 12 27.31 -9.73 -15.49
CA SER A 12 26.59 -9.09 -16.59
C SER A 12 25.16 -9.57 -16.72
N ASN A 13 24.56 -9.94 -15.60
CA ASN A 13 23.26 -10.56 -15.56
C ASN A 13 22.20 -9.49 -15.35
N TYR A 14 21.19 -9.51 -16.21
CA TYR A 14 19.94 -8.82 -15.99
C TYR A 14 18.85 -9.85 -15.77
N SER A 15 18.27 -9.86 -14.56
CA SER A 15 17.18 -10.78 -14.23
C SER A 15 16.03 -10.05 -13.61
N ALA A 16 14.81 -10.42 -14.01
CA ALA A 16 13.60 -9.88 -13.46
C ALA A 16 12.50 -10.93 -13.44
N PHE A 17 11.54 -10.76 -12.53
CA PHE A 17 10.27 -11.51 -12.60
C PHE A 17 9.10 -10.56 -12.41
N ALA A 18 7.96 -10.95 -13.00
CA ALA A 18 6.73 -10.20 -12.94
C ALA A 18 5.67 -10.96 -12.15
N ILE A 19 4.89 -10.20 -11.39
CA ILE A 19 3.74 -10.65 -10.63
C ILE A 19 2.51 -9.99 -11.23
N HIS A 20 1.51 -10.81 -11.49
CA HIS A 20 0.21 -10.31 -11.91
C HIS A 20 -0.54 -9.83 -10.68
N LEU A 21 -0.90 -8.55 -10.66
CA LEU A 21 -1.72 -8.01 -9.58
C LEU A 21 -3.16 -8.47 -9.78
N PRO A 22 -3.89 -8.82 -8.71
CA PRO A 22 -5.28 -9.19 -8.83
C PRO A 22 -6.05 -8.02 -9.43
N GLN A 23 -7.07 -8.33 -10.22
CA GLN A 23 -7.96 -7.31 -10.73
C GLN A 23 -8.61 -6.60 -9.53
N ASN A 24 -8.37 -5.30 -9.38
CA ASN A 24 -9.03 -4.51 -8.35
C ASN A 24 -10.47 -4.26 -8.80
N ILE A 25 -11.41 -4.79 -8.03
CA ILE A 25 -12.87 -4.66 -8.23
C ILE A 25 -13.44 -3.40 -7.55
N GLY A 26 -12.57 -2.54 -7.03
CA GLY A 26 -12.88 -1.35 -6.23
C GLY A 26 -13.70 -0.28 -6.96
N LEU A 27 -14.59 0.32 -6.18
CA LEU A 27 -15.72 1.15 -6.59
C LEU A 27 -15.28 2.51 -7.14
N ASN A 28 -15.55 2.76 -8.43
CA ASN A 28 -15.84 4.04 -9.13
C ASN A 28 -15.03 5.32 -8.89
N TRP A 29 -14.11 5.38 -7.92
CA TRP A 29 -13.45 6.60 -7.47
C TRP A 29 -11.98 6.65 -7.86
N GLY A 30 -11.66 6.06 -9.01
CA GLY A 30 -10.44 6.35 -9.76
C GLY A 30 -9.11 6.06 -9.09
N ASN A 31 -9.10 5.63 -7.81
CA ASN A 31 -7.94 5.41 -6.97
C ASN A 31 -7.83 3.92 -6.64
N TYR A 32 -6.87 3.27 -7.27
CA TYR A 32 -6.52 1.89 -6.94
C TYR A 32 -5.38 1.91 -5.93
N ASN A 33 -5.59 1.40 -4.72
CA ASN A 33 -4.54 1.26 -3.70
C ASN A 33 -4.02 -0.17 -3.71
N TYR A 34 -3.04 -0.48 -4.54
CA TYR A 34 -2.34 -1.76 -4.44
C TYR A 34 -1.25 -1.66 -3.37
N TYR A 35 -1.09 -2.71 -2.57
CA TYR A 35 0.08 -2.84 -1.70
C TYR A 35 0.98 -3.97 -2.17
N PHE A 36 2.28 -3.74 -2.05
CA PHE A 36 3.31 -4.73 -2.33
C PHE A 36 4.25 -4.83 -1.13
N ARG A 37 4.32 -6.01 -0.51
CA ARG A 37 5.11 -6.26 0.70
C ARG A 37 5.97 -7.50 0.55
N PHE A 38 7.22 -7.39 0.96
CA PHE A 38 8.13 -8.53 0.99
C PHE A 38 9.26 -8.24 1.98
N TRP A 39 9.88 -9.30 2.46
CA TRP A 39 11.22 -9.22 3.03
C TRP A 39 12.22 -9.40 1.91
N HIS A 40 13.32 -8.68 1.99
CA HIS A 40 14.45 -8.95 1.13
C HIS A 40 15.76 -8.96 1.89
N ARG A 41 16.74 -9.65 1.31
CA ARG A 41 18.15 -9.58 1.66
C ARG A 41 18.92 -9.43 0.36
N PHE A 42 19.84 -8.48 0.30
CA PHE A 42 20.75 -8.35 -0.83
C PHE A 42 22.20 -8.30 -0.37
N GLU A 43 23.08 -8.86 -1.19
CA GLU A 43 24.53 -8.83 -1.04
C GLU A 43 25.13 -8.67 -2.44
N THR A 44 25.53 -7.45 -2.75
CA THR A 44 26.06 -7.02 -4.06
C THR A 44 27.37 -6.27 -3.85
N ASP A 45 28.22 -6.17 -4.88
CA ASP A 45 29.29 -5.17 -4.84
C ASP A 45 28.70 -3.76 -4.90
N SER A 46 29.40 -2.88 -4.19
CA SER A 46 29.00 -1.50 -4.01
C SER A 46 28.93 -0.76 -5.35
N LEU A 47 27.88 0.05 -5.51
CA LEU A 47 27.70 1.08 -6.54
C LEU A 47 27.41 0.59 -7.97
N LYS A 48 27.70 -0.65 -8.35
CA LYS A 48 27.49 -1.13 -9.73
C LYS A 48 26.37 -2.13 -9.88
N ASP A 49 26.20 -2.92 -8.85
CA ASP A 49 25.25 -4.00 -8.81
C ASP A 49 24.08 -3.59 -7.94
N GLY A 50 22.86 -3.91 -8.36
CA GLY A 50 21.75 -3.58 -7.51
C GLY A 50 20.38 -3.91 -8.05
N CYS A 51 19.42 -3.56 -7.21
CA CYS A 51 18.06 -4.04 -7.27
C CYS A 51 17.08 -2.88 -7.28
N TRP A 52 16.08 -2.90 -8.18
CA TRP A 52 15.03 -1.90 -8.20
C TRP A 52 13.67 -2.50 -8.55
N LEU A 53 12.61 -1.70 -8.41
CA LEU A 53 11.24 -2.10 -8.69
C LEU A 53 10.74 -1.38 -9.95
N GLU A 54 9.99 -2.11 -10.79
CA GLU A 54 9.34 -1.56 -11.98
C GLU A 54 7.85 -1.94 -12.02
N PHE A 55 7.03 -1.10 -12.64
CA PHE A 55 5.59 -1.35 -12.77
C PHE A 55 5.12 -1.14 -14.19
N SER A 56 4.06 -1.85 -14.56
CA SER A 56 3.43 -1.76 -15.86
C SER A 56 1.91 -1.66 -15.73
N SER A 57 1.35 -0.61 -16.31
CA SER A 57 -0.09 -0.42 -16.42
C SER A 57 -0.67 -1.05 -17.69
N ASP A 58 0.17 -1.54 -18.60
CA ASP A 58 -0.20 -2.03 -19.93
C ASP A 58 0.20 -3.49 -20.14
N THR A 59 0.02 -4.32 -19.11
CA THR A 59 0.28 -5.78 -19.17
C THR A 59 1.72 -6.19 -19.52
N GLY A 60 2.68 -5.30 -19.28
CA GLY A 60 4.12 -5.52 -19.44
C GLY A 60 4.73 -4.97 -20.73
N HIS A 61 3.98 -4.17 -21.51
CA HIS A 61 4.50 -3.55 -22.73
C HIS A 61 5.45 -2.38 -22.41
N THR A 62 5.12 -1.56 -21.41
CA THR A 62 5.96 -0.49 -20.89
C THR A 62 6.19 -0.66 -19.40
N TRP A 63 7.37 -0.24 -18.95
CA TRP A 63 7.84 -0.35 -17.57
C TRP A 63 8.26 1.02 -17.05
N PHE A 64 7.73 1.36 -15.88
CA PHE A 64 8.00 2.61 -15.18
C PHE A 64 8.72 2.29 -13.88
N ARG A 65 9.70 3.11 -13.51
CA ARG A 65 10.41 2.93 -12.24
C ARG A 65 9.56 3.45 -11.09
N THR A 66 9.67 2.82 -9.92
CA THR A 66 8.93 3.26 -8.72
C THR A 66 9.42 4.56 -8.12
N ASP A 67 10.67 4.92 -8.37
CA ASP A 67 11.32 6.14 -7.88
C ASP A 67 11.04 7.38 -8.76
N THR A 68 10.53 7.18 -9.97
CA THR A 68 10.13 8.31 -10.84
C THR A 68 8.78 8.85 -10.40
N ILE A 69 8.80 9.67 -9.34
CA ILE A 69 7.63 10.41 -8.88
C ILE A 69 7.37 11.56 -9.84
N SER A 70 6.34 11.45 -10.67
CA SER A 70 5.76 12.58 -11.38
C SER A 70 4.55 13.07 -10.59
N TRP A 71 4.73 14.08 -9.76
CA TRP A 71 3.62 14.87 -9.22
C TRP A 71 3.05 15.73 -10.36
N GLY A 72 2.28 15.12 -11.25
CA GLY A 72 1.77 15.78 -12.43
C GLY A 72 0.68 14.98 -13.13
N TRP A 73 -0.53 15.55 -13.15
CA TRP A 73 -1.52 15.23 -14.17
C TRP A 73 -0.95 15.58 -15.56
N PRO A 74 -1.18 14.80 -16.64
CA PRO A 74 -2.02 13.61 -16.77
C PRO A 74 -1.15 12.37 -16.99
N LEU A 75 -0.35 11.95 -16.01
CA LEU A 75 0.55 10.82 -16.21
C LEU A 75 0.55 9.95 -14.97
N ASN A 76 -0.02 8.74 -15.08
CA ASN A 76 0.21 7.53 -14.28
C ASN A 76 1.05 7.76 -13.02
N SER A 77 0.51 8.52 -12.08
CA SER A 77 1.29 9.06 -10.98
C SER A 77 1.36 8.02 -9.90
N PHE A 78 2.52 7.38 -9.74
CA PHE A 78 2.88 6.69 -8.51
C PHE A 78 3.03 7.75 -7.41
N SER A 79 1.92 8.21 -6.83
CA SER A 79 1.95 8.98 -5.60
C SER A 79 2.18 8.01 -4.46
N ASN A 80 3.45 7.75 -4.20
CA ASN A 80 3.83 7.10 -2.96
C ASN A 80 3.80 8.14 -1.83
N GLY A 81 2.61 8.54 -1.40
CA GLY A 81 2.41 9.64 -0.44
C GLY A 81 3.03 9.41 0.94
N TRP A 82 3.42 8.17 1.27
CA TRP A 82 3.89 7.81 2.62
C TRP A 82 5.12 6.89 2.68
N THR A 83 5.54 6.23 1.59
CA THR A 83 6.74 5.35 1.56
C THR A 83 7.83 5.80 0.59
N ALA A 84 7.64 6.89 -0.17
CA ALA A 84 8.72 7.52 -0.94
C ALA A 84 9.86 8.00 -0.04
N CYS A 85 9.57 8.28 1.23
CA CYS A 85 10.57 8.77 2.18
C CYS A 85 11.67 7.75 2.51
N ASN A 86 11.55 6.45 2.14
CA ASN A 86 12.59 5.46 2.46
C ASN A 86 12.82 4.35 1.41
N LEU A 87 12.18 4.38 0.25
CA LEU A 87 12.44 3.37 -0.79
C LEU A 87 13.84 3.63 -1.38
N TYR A 88 14.78 2.69 -1.23
CA TYR A 88 16.22 2.90 -1.48
C TYR A 88 16.94 3.81 -0.49
N ASN A 89 16.28 4.27 0.58
CA ASN A 89 17.01 4.92 1.67
C ASN A 89 17.65 3.85 2.56
N ASN A 90 18.97 3.76 2.51
CA ASN A 90 19.73 2.87 3.37
C ASN A 90 20.02 3.49 4.74
N ASP A 91 19.52 4.65 5.08
CA ASP A 91 19.69 5.17 6.42
C ASP A 91 18.48 6.00 6.79
N LEU A 92 17.64 5.46 7.68
CA LEU A 92 16.44 6.15 8.16
C LEU A 92 16.76 7.49 8.85
N THR A 93 18.03 7.75 9.17
CA THR A 93 18.52 9.02 9.73
C THR A 93 19.12 9.96 8.67
N SER A 94 19.27 9.50 7.42
CA SER A 94 19.77 10.26 6.29
C SER A 94 18.68 10.49 5.24
N THR A 95 18.85 11.52 4.42
CA THR A 95 18.04 11.73 3.20
C THR A 95 18.74 11.20 1.95
N SER A 96 19.89 10.53 2.09
CA SER A 96 20.66 9.98 0.98
C SER A 96 19.99 8.73 0.42
N MET A 97 19.57 8.81 -0.84
CA MET A 97 19.04 7.67 -1.59
C MET A 97 20.19 6.84 -2.15
N ASP A 98 20.07 5.52 -2.09
CA ASP A 98 21.00 4.60 -2.71
C ASP A 98 20.78 4.57 -4.24
N THR A 99 21.88 4.58 -4.98
CA THR A 99 21.89 4.67 -6.44
C THR A 99 22.99 3.82 -7.04
N LEU A 100 22.73 3.25 -8.22
CA LEU A 100 23.77 2.71 -9.09
C LEU A 100 24.67 3.83 -9.64
N LEU A 101 25.80 3.47 -10.26
CA LEU A 101 26.74 4.40 -10.90
C LEU A 101 26.10 5.29 -11.97
N ASP A 102 25.01 4.84 -12.61
CA ASP A 102 24.28 5.62 -13.61
C ASP A 102 23.27 6.61 -13.00
N GLY A 103 23.26 6.74 -11.67
CA GLY A 103 22.35 7.60 -10.91
C GLY A 103 20.94 7.02 -10.74
N ARG A 104 20.70 5.79 -11.20
CA ARG A 104 19.41 5.10 -10.98
C ARG A 104 19.26 4.75 -9.50
N MET A 105 18.13 5.09 -8.89
CA MET A 105 17.83 4.65 -7.53
C MET A 105 17.68 3.13 -7.48
N ALA A 106 18.40 2.50 -6.56
CA ALA A 106 18.44 1.05 -6.41
C ALA A 106 19.00 0.69 -5.04
N TRP A 107 18.71 -0.53 -4.57
CA TRP A 107 19.47 -1.14 -3.49
C TRP A 107 20.79 -1.67 -4.05
N SER A 108 21.87 -0.97 -3.78
CA SER A 108 23.24 -1.22 -4.28
C SER A 108 24.30 -1.32 -3.16
N ILE A 109 24.01 -0.85 -1.94
CA ILE A 109 24.98 -0.81 -0.85
C ILE A 109 24.52 -1.59 0.40
N GLN A 110 25.35 -2.55 0.79
CA GLN A 110 25.36 -3.29 2.06
C GLN A 110 24.21 -4.27 2.35
N TRP A 111 24.54 -5.27 3.18
CA TRP A 111 23.61 -6.26 3.71
C TRP A 111 22.47 -5.61 4.49
N ARG A 112 21.22 -5.83 4.07
CA ARG A 112 20.04 -5.33 4.79
C ARG A 112 18.86 -6.28 4.69
N VAL A 113 18.08 -6.28 5.76
CA VAL A 113 16.74 -6.85 5.81
C VAL A 113 15.76 -5.70 6.01
N ALA A 114 14.90 -5.46 5.03
CA ALA A 114 13.85 -4.45 5.13
C ALA A 114 12.49 -5.01 4.73
N ILE A 115 11.44 -4.44 5.34
CA ILE A 115 10.05 -4.61 4.93
C ILE A 115 9.68 -3.37 4.12
N TYR A 116 9.27 -3.58 2.87
CA TYR A 116 8.65 -2.51 2.09
C TYR A 116 7.15 -2.72 2.02
N CYS A 117 6.40 -1.63 2.03
CA CYS A 117 4.97 -1.63 1.70
C CYS A 117 4.78 -0.53 0.66
N LEU A 118 4.84 -0.88 -0.61
CA LEU A 118 4.60 0.10 -1.66
C LEU A 118 3.10 0.23 -1.88
N VAL A 119 2.54 1.38 -1.52
CA VAL A 119 1.19 1.75 -1.94
C VAL A 119 1.29 2.37 -3.32
N VAL A 120 0.75 1.68 -4.32
CA VAL A 120 0.60 2.23 -5.65
C VAL A 120 -0.80 2.77 -5.76
N GLU A 121 -0.90 4.09 -5.78
CA GLU A 121 -2.09 4.82 -6.19
C GLU A 121 -2.06 4.98 -7.71
N TYR A 122 -3.10 4.54 -8.39
CA TYR A 122 -3.35 4.92 -9.78
C TYR A 122 -4.54 5.86 -9.79
N GLY A 123 -4.35 7.11 -10.23
CA GLY A 123 -5.41 8.05 -10.53
C GLY A 123 -5.66 8.08 -12.04
N TYR A 124 -6.81 7.59 -12.50
CA TYR A 124 -7.26 7.85 -13.88
C TYR A 124 -8.46 8.78 -13.88
N ALA A 125 -8.31 9.94 -14.51
CA ALA A 125 -9.39 10.88 -14.71
C ALA A 125 -10.16 10.56 -15.99
N GLY A 126 -10.94 9.49 -15.92
CA GLY A 126 -11.85 9.15 -16.99
C GLY A 126 -12.75 8.00 -16.59
N LYS A 127 -14.02 8.12 -16.93
CA LYS A 127 -15.04 7.08 -16.74
C LYS A 127 -14.79 5.93 -17.71
N THR A 128 -13.77 5.10 -17.50
CA THR A 128 -13.60 3.90 -18.31
C THR A 128 -13.85 2.65 -17.48
N ARG A 129 -15.00 2.00 -17.75
CA ARG A 129 -15.38 0.67 -17.26
C ARG A 129 -14.50 -0.47 -17.81
N LYS A 130 -13.28 -0.19 -18.28
CA LYS A 130 -12.39 -1.24 -18.79
C LYS A 130 -11.78 -1.98 -17.60
N LYS A 131 -11.97 -3.30 -17.58
CA LYS A 131 -11.28 -4.22 -16.69
C LYS A 131 -9.82 -4.28 -17.13
N TRP A 132 -8.94 -3.54 -16.46
CA TRP A 132 -7.50 -3.61 -16.72
C TRP A 132 -6.86 -4.70 -15.86
N SER A 133 -6.05 -5.54 -16.47
CA SER A 133 -5.14 -6.44 -15.77
C SER A 133 -3.82 -5.71 -15.57
N HIS A 134 -3.45 -5.45 -14.31
CA HIS A 134 -2.20 -4.77 -13.98
C HIS A 134 -1.08 -5.78 -13.74
N LYS A 135 0.13 -5.48 -14.23
CA LYS A 135 1.32 -6.30 -13.95
C LYS A 135 2.37 -5.46 -13.23
N CYS A 136 2.93 -6.03 -12.18
CA CYS A 136 4.07 -5.44 -11.48
C CYS A 136 5.31 -6.27 -11.80
N ARG A 137 6.40 -5.65 -12.26
CA ARG A 137 7.73 -6.28 -12.30
C ARG A 137 8.42 -5.84 -11.05
N ALA A 138 8.02 -6.52 -10.00
CA ALA A 138 8.40 -6.16 -8.67
C ALA A 138 9.90 -6.22 -8.41
N VAL A 139 10.74 -6.76 -9.31
CA VAL A 139 12.11 -7.12 -8.96
C VAL A 139 12.96 -7.11 -10.21
N CYS A 140 13.85 -6.13 -10.33
CA CYS A 140 14.91 -6.10 -11.32
C CYS A 140 16.26 -6.18 -10.62
N PHE A 141 17.14 -7.09 -11.04
CA PHE A 141 18.52 -7.22 -10.58
C PHE A 141 19.47 -7.06 -11.76
N LYS A 142 20.51 -6.25 -11.59
CA LYS A 142 21.59 -6.07 -12.56
C LYS A 142 22.95 -6.25 -11.89
N SER A 143 23.83 -7.01 -12.52
CA SER A 143 25.26 -7.09 -12.16
C SER A 143 26.17 -6.55 -13.26
N ASP A 144 27.37 -6.14 -12.89
CA ASP A 144 28.43 -5.66 -13.76
C ASP A 144 29.28 -6.82 -14.35
N THR A 145 30.39 -6.50 -15.02
CA THR A 145 31.24 -7.50 -15.68
C THR A 145 32.22 -8.23 -14.75
N LEU A 146 32.34 -7.83 -13.48
CA LEU A 146 33.34 -8.35 -12.57
C LEU A 146 32.79 -9.55 -11.79
N PRO A 147 33.51 -10.68 -11.77
CA PRO A 147 33.07 -11.86 -11.05
C PRO A 147 33.22 -11.70 -9.54
N GLU A 148 32.19 -12.11 -8.81
CA GLU A 148 32.11 -11.92 -7.38
C GLU A 148 31.50 -13.12 -6.67
N SER A 149 32.01 -13.42 -5.47
CA SER A 149 31.49 -14.47 -4.61
C SER A 149 30.38 -13.94 -3.70
N LYS A 150 29.39 -13.27 -4.28
CA LYS A 150 28.28 -12.64 -3.57
C LYS A 150 26.94 -13.31 -3.86
N SER A 151 26.07 -13.33 -2.86
CA SER A 151 24.80 -14.07 -2.90
C SER A 151 23.66 -13.33 -3.63
N GLY A 152 23.86 -12.07 -4.02
CA GLY A 152 22.92 -11.32 -4.86
C GLY A 152 21.67 -10.94 -4.09
N TRP A 153 20.50 -11.01 -4.73
CA TRP A 153 19.22 -10.61 -4.14
C TRP A 153 18.30 -11.79 -3.87
N THR A 154 17.84 -11.88 -2.62
CA THR A 154 16.86 -12.85 -2.13
C THR A 154 15.62 -12.14 -1.63
N ILE A 155 14.45 -12.70 -1.94
CA ILE A 155 13.14 -12.19 -1.51
C ILE A 155 12.36 -13.28 -0.81
N GLN A 156 11.70 -12.93 0.29
CA GLN A 156 10.90 -13.83 1.10
C GLN A 156 9.57 -13.18 1.51
N GLU A 157 8.60 -14.04 1.85
CA GLU A 157 7.23 -13.67 2.23
C GLU A 157 6.60 -12.59 1.36
N LEU A 158 6.70 -12.79 0.05
CA LEU A 158 6.07 -11.94 -0.92
C LEU A 158 4.53 -11.93 -0.72
N LYS A 159 4.00 -10.76 -0.37
CA LYS A 159 2.58 -10.48 -0.15
C LYS A 159 2.16 -9.31 -1.03
N PHE A 160 1.01 -9.44 -1.66
CA PHE A 160 0.45 -8.37 -2.48
C PHE A 160 -1.07 -8.40 -2.36
N GLY A 161 -1.68 -7.24 -2.57
CA GLY A 161 -3.12 -7.13 -2.51
C GLY A 161 -3.55 -5.71 -2.84
N TYR A 162 -4.78 -5.39 -2.50
CA TYR A 162 -5.29 -4.03 -2.57
C TYR A 162 -5.94 -3.66 -1.24
N VAL A 163 -5.85 -2.39 -0.88
CA VAL A 163 -6.54 -1.82 0.26
C VAL A 163 -7.85 -1.24 -0.26
N ASN A 164 -8.98 -1.81 0.17
CA ASN A 164 -10.26 -1.17 -0.02
C ASN A 164 -10.45 -0.16 1.12
N VAL A 165 -10.24 1.12 0.81
CA VAL A 165 -10.55 2.20 1.74
C VAL A 165 -12.03 2.56 1.56
N SER A 166 -12.85 2.12 2.50
CA SER A 166 -14.20 2.66 2.63
C SER A 166 -14.17 3.78 3.67
N GLY A 167 -14.52 4.99 3.25
CA GLY A 167 -15.00 5.98 4.20
C GLY A 167 -16.32 5.50 4.79
N ILE A 168 -16.53 5.69 6.09
CA ILE A 168 -17.89 5.82 6.59
C ILE A 168 -18.31 7.23 6.16
N ASP A 169 -19.40 7.36 5.42
CA ASP A 169 -20.00 8.68 5.20
C ASP A 169 -20.18 9.31 6.58
N GLU A 170 -19.57 10.48 6.79
CA GLU A 170 -19.91 11.29 7.94
C GLU A 170 -21.37 11.70 7.75
N LEU A 171 -22.29 10.91 8.32
CA LEU A 171 -23.73 11.14 8.31
C LEU A 171 -24.03 12.36 9.20
N GLN A 172 -23.53 13.53 8.83
CA GLN A 172 -23.61 14.76 9.62
C GLN A 172 -25.06 15.28 9.80
N SER A 173 -26.06 14.67 9.18
CA SER A 173 -27.44 15.16 9.24
C SER A 173 -28.53 14.11 9.43
N ALA A 174 -28.28 12.81 9.20
CA ALA A 174 -29.31 11.77 9.30
C ALA A 174 -29.31 10.97 10.62
N ASN A 175 -28.25 11.10 11.45
CA ASN A 175 -28.09 10.37 12.71
C ASN A 175 -28.03 11.30 13.94
N GLN A 176 -28.65 12.48 13.86
CA GLN A 176 -28.96 13.21 15.08
C GLN A 176 -30.17 12.50 15.71
N LEU A 177 -29.96 11.73 16.77
CA LEU A 177 -31.05 11.34 17.65
C LEU A 177 -31.36 12.57 18.50
N PRO A 178 -32.45 13.32 18.25
CA PRO A 178 -32.76 14.49 19.06
C PRO A 178 -33.10 14.01 20.48
N VAL A 179 -32.20 14.25 21.41
CA VAL A 179 -32.39 13.91 22.83
C VAL A 179 -32.78 15.17 23.59
N TYR A 180 -33.98 15.17 24.20
CA TYR A 180 -34.46 16.29 25.01
C TYR A 180 -35.00 15.82 26.37
N PRO A 181 -34.82 16.59 27.45
CA PRO A 181 -33.92 17.73 27.56
C PRO A 181 -32.45 17.30 27.58
N ASN A 182 -31.58 18.08 26.95
CA ASN A 182 -30.12 17.96 27.07
C ASN A 182 -29.52 19.33 27.46
N PRO A 183 -28.95 19.50 28.66
CA PRO A 183 -28.78 18.50 29.71
C PRO A 183 -30.09 18.14 30.43
N SER A 184 -30.19 16.92 30.93
CA SER A 184 -31.33 16.49 31.75
C SER A 184 -31.13 16.87 33.21
N LEU A 185 -32.09 17.59 33.79
CA LEU A 185 -32.04 18.01 35.21
C LEU A 185 -32.33 16.87 36.19
N ASN A 186 -32.97 15.79 35.74
CA ASN A 186 -33.41 14.68 36.59
C ASN A 186 -33.03 13.29 36.03
N GLY A 187 -32.14 13.25 35.06
CA GLY A 187 -31.71 12.01 34.39
C GLY A 187 -32.75 11.39 33.45
N LYS A 188 -33.88 12.06 33.19
CA LYS A 188 -34.87 11.64 32.19
C LYS A 188 -34.63 12.35 30.86
N PHE A 189 -34.68 11.59 29.78
CA PHE A 189 -34.55 12.09 28.42
C PHE A 189 -35.51 11.35 27.50
N TYR A 190 -35.90 12.02 26.42
CA TYR A 190 -36.83 11.57 25.41
C TYR A 190 -36.13 11.66 24.06
N PHE A 191 -36.42 10.71 23.18
CA PHE A 191 -35.99 10.72 21.80
C PHE A 191 -37.04 9.99 20.95
N ASP A 192 -37.21 10.48 19.73
CA ASP A 192 -38.12 9.86 18.78
C ASP A 192 -37.47 8.63 18.15
N VAL A 193 -38.17 7.50 18.18
CA VAL A 193 -37.76 6.28 17.49
C VAL A 193 -38.51 6.24 16.16
N PRO A 194 -37.82 6.36 15.00
CA PRO A 194 -38.49 6.23 13.72
C PRO A 194 -38.89 4.76 13.51
N GLN A 195 -40.22 4.53 13.40
CA GLN A 195 -40.89 3.26 13.05
C GLN A 195 -40.96 2.13 14.12
N GLN A 196 -42.03 1.33 14.03
CA GLN A 196 -42.36 0.15 14.85
C GLN A 196 -41.46 -1.07 14.55
N LEU A 197 -40.15 -0.89 14.44
CA LEU A 197 -39.21 -2.00 14.34
C LEU A 197 -38.77 -2.44 15.74
N PRO A 198 -38.51 -3.75 15.95
CA PRO A 198 -37.87 -4.22 17.17
C PRO A 198 -36.58 -3.43 17.41
N THR A 199 -36.57 -2.65 18.49
CA THR A 199 -35.49 -1.69 18.76
C THR A 199 -34.84 -2.03 20.09
N THR A 200 -33.51 -2.09 20.10
CA THR A 200 -32.73 -2.18 21.34
C THR A 200 -32.04 -0.85 21.60
N ILE A 201 -32.34 -0.26 22.76
CA ILE A 201 -31.67 0.93 23.29
C ILE A 201 -30.57 0.46 24.22
N ASN A 202 -29.35 0.93 24.01
CA ASN A 202 -28.22 0.74 24.93
C ASN A 202 -27.66 2.11 25.32
N VAL A 203 -27.40 2.33 26.61
CA VAL A 203 -26.78 3.57 27.12
C VAL A 203 -25.43 3.21 27.72
N TYR A 204 -24.42 4.02 27.41
CA TYR A 204 -23.04 3.84 27.86
C TYR A 204 -22.53 5.09 28.57
N THR A 205 -21.58 4.92 29.49
CA THR A 205 -20.79 6.02 30.04
C THR A 205 -19.83 6.57 28.98
N ALA A 206 -19.25 7.74 29.24
CA ALA A 206 -18.18 8.29 28.39
C ALA A 206 -16.92 7.40 28.31
N LEU A 207 -16.78 6.43 29.23
CA LEU A 207 -15.71 5.43 29.23
C LEU A 207 -16.08 4.14 28.51
N GLY A 208 -17.26 4.09 27.85
CA GLY A 208 -17.74 2.93 27.11
C GLY A 208 -18.36 1.83 27.98
N THR A 209 -18.64 2.08 29.25
CA THR A 209 -19.30 1.09 30.13
C THR A 209 -20.81 1.11 29.93
N LYS A 210 -21.45 -0.03 29.64
CA LYS A 210 -22.91 -0.12 29.48
C LYS A 210 -23.61 0.07 30.83
N VAL A 211 -24.57 1.00 30.89
CA VAL A 211 -25.34 1.33 32.12
C VAL A 211 -26.83 1.04 32.00
N TYR A 212 -27.35 0.89 30.79
CA TYR A 212 -28.77 0.57 30.56
C TYR A 212 -28.95 -0.19 29.25
N GLN A 213 -29.92 -1.10 29.22
CA GLN A 213 -30.40 -1.76 28.02
C GLN A 213 -31.91 -1.96 28.11
N ASN A 214 -32.62 -1.64 27.04
CA ASN A 214 -34.04 -1.96 26.89
C ASN A 214 -34.30 -2.43 25.46
N THR A 215 -35.00 -3.55 25.33
CA THR A 215 -35.44 -4.08 24.05
C THR A 215 -36.95 -3.92 23.98
N GLY A 216 -37.42 -2.98 23.15
CA GLY A 216 -38.85 -2.83 22.88
C GLY A 216 -39.34 -4.03 22.08
N GLN A 217 -40.31 -4.77 22.61
CA GLN A 217 -41.10 -5.72 21.84
C GLN A 217 -42.23 -4.95 21.13
N GLN A 218 -42.55 -5.36 19.89
CA GLN A 218 -43.71 -4.82 19.17
C GLN A 218 -44.96 -4.98 20.05
N LEU A 219 -45.70 -3.88 20.26
CA LEU A 219 -47.10 -3.93 20.70
C LEU A 219 -47.97 -4.31 19.52
#